data_AF-A0A934PZD0-F1
#
_entry.id   AF-A0A934PZD0-F1
#
_cell.length_a   1.000
_cell.length_b   1.000
_cell.length_c   1.000
_cell.angle_alpha   90.00
_cell.angle_beta   90.00
_cell.angle_gamma   90.00
#
_symmetry.space_group_name_H-M   'P 1'
#
loop_
_entity.id
_entity.type
_entity.pdbx_description
1 polymer ?
#
loop_
_entity_poly.entity_id
_entity_poly.type
_entity_poly.pdbx_seq_one_letter_code
_entity_poly.pdbx_strand_id
1 'polypeptide(L)'
;MDRGPLPEVREDASELAWREFDACSEAVEARARARRREVPRRSSKLHRVTLQVDDVMQTARLNDRVCPVPEVWGRIHRMLRGLRAAQDGDPPPPPVDVLEWARTSEFLKRLRLREQVEWARRHGALVALDAFLRRLPERDWHHVEVAAWPTLPRR
;
A
#
# COMPACT_ATOMS: atom_id res chain seq x y z
N MET A 1 -6.16 38.76 9.18
CA MET A 1 -6.18 38.49 7.73
C MET A 1 -7.63 38.41 7.32
N ASP A 2 -8.21 39.55 6.95
CA ASP A 2 -9.57 39.62 6.42
C ASP A 2 -9.51 39.22 4.93
N ARG A 3 -10.24 38.18 4.53
CA ARG A 3 -10.17 37.60 3.17
C ARG A 3 -11.14 38.28 2.19
N GLY A 4 -11.71 39.42 2.56
CA GLY A 4 -12.67 40.15 1.72
C GLY A 4 -13.95 39.33 1.46
N PRO A 5 -14.97 39.95 0.85
CA PRO A 5 -16.19 39.24 0.50
C PRO A 5 -15.87 38.19 -0.56
N LEU A 6 -16.32 36.95 -0.34
CA LEU A 6 -16.24 35.89 -1.35
C LEU A 6 -17.06 36.31 -2.57
N PRO A 7 -16.57 36.08 -3.80
CA PRO A 7 -17.35 36.33 -4.99
C PRO A 7 -18.62 35.49 -4.96
N GLU A 8 -19.70 36.03 -5.52
CA GLU A 8 -20.97 35.34 -5.63
C GLU A 8 -20.80 34.11 -6.54
N VAL A 9 -20.96 32.92 -5.97
CA VAL A 9 -20.88 31.66 -6.70
C VAL A 9 -22.18 31.49 -7.48
N ARG A 10 -22.12 31.74 -8.78
CA ARG A 10 -23.23 31.47 -9.70
C ARG A 10 -23.00 30.11 -10.36
N GLU A 11 -23.84 29.15 -10.00
CA GLU A 11 -23.88 27.85 -10.69
C GLU A 11 -24.50 28.06 -12.08
N ASP A 12 -23.68 27.94 -13.12
CA ASP A 12 -24.12 27.99 -14.50
C ASP A 12 -24.28 26.56 -15.02
N ALA A 13 -25.53 26.08 -15.01
CA ALA A 13 -25.91 24.77 -15.56
C ALA A 13 -26.33 24.86 -17.03
N SER A 14 -25.99 25.94 -17.74
CA SER A 14 -26.34 26.08 -19.16
C SER A 14 -25.68 25.00 -20.01
N GLU A 15 -26.35 24.64 -21.10
CA GLU A 15 -25.83 23.76 -22.15
C GLU A 15 -24.46 24.23 -22.68
N LEU A 16 -24.20 25.55 -22.67
CA LEU A 16 -22.92 26.10 -23.10
C LEU A 16 -21.79 25.73 -22.13
N ALA A 17 -22.02 25.87 -20.82
CA ALA A 17 -21.05 25.50 -19.79
C ALA A 17 -20.73 23.99 -19.83
N TRP A 18 -21.74 23.15 -20.09
CA TRP A 18 -21.55 21.71 -20.26
C TRP A 18 -20.71 21.36 -21.50
N ARG A 19 -20.95 22.02 -22.63
CA ARG A 19 -20.16 21.82 -23.85
C ARG A 19 -18.69 22.24 -23.68
N GLU A 20 -18.43 23.32 -22.95
CA GLU A 20 -17.08 23.75 -22.61
C GLU A 20 -16.37 22.75 -21.69
N PHE A 21 -17.09 22.21 -20.70
CA PHE A 21 -16.58 21.15 -19.84
C PHE A 21 -16.22 19.88 -20.61
N ASP A 22 -17.12 19.41 -21.48
CA ASP A 22 -16.89 18.22 -22.30
C ASP A 22 -15.70 18.41 -23.23
N ALA A 23 -15.59 19.57 -23.89
CA ALA A 23 -14.44 19.90 -24.73
C ALA A 23 -13.12 19.91 -23.94
N CYS A 24 -13.13 20.45 -22.72
CA CYS A 24 -11.97 20.40 -21.82
C CYS A 24 -11.63 18.95 -21.41
N SER A 25 -12.64 18.16 -21.05
CA SER A 25 -12.47 16.75 -20.65
C SER A 25 -11.88 15.93 -21.79
N GLU A 26 -12.44 16.02 -22.99
CA GLU A 26 -11.96 15.34 -24.18
C GLU A 26 -10.52 15.73 -24.53
N ALA A 27 -10.16 17.02 -24.39
CA ALA A 27 -8.80 17.49 -24.62
C ALA A 27 -7.81 16.93 -23.59
N VAL A 28 -8.19 16.86 -22.31
CA VAL A 28 -7.39 16.24 -21.25
C VAL A 28 -7.21 14.75 -21.52
N GLU A 29 -8.28 14.05 -21.87
CA GLU A 29 -8.22 12.63 -22.20
C GLU A 29 -7.40 12.35 -23.46
N ALA A 30 -7.51 13.17 -24.50
CA ALA A 30 -6.72 13.06 -25.71
C ALA A 30 -5.22 13.23 -25.40
N ARG A 31 -4.86 14.20 -24.56
CA ARG A 31 -3.49 14.38 -24.06
C ARG A 31 -3.02 13.19 -23.23
N ALA A 32 -3.89 12.61 -22.39
CA ALA A 32 -3.56 11.40 -21.63
C ALA A 32 -3.37 10.18 -22.55
N ARG A 33 -4.19 10.02 -23.59
CA ARG A 33 -4.06 8.97 -24.62
C ARG A 33 -2.77 9.14 -25.44
N ALA A 34 -2.43 10.36 -25.84
CA ALA A 34 -1.18 10.68 -26.53
C ALA A 34 0.04 10.35 -25.63
N ARG A 35 0.03 10.80 -24.37
CA ARG A 35 1.07 10.47 -23.39
C ARG A 35 1.19 8.96 -23.16
N ARG A 36 0.09 8.20 -23.12
CA ARG A 36 0.12 6.73 -23.00
C ARG A 36 0.79 6.06 -24.22
N ARG A 37 0.61 6.62 -25.42
CA ARG A 37 1.28 6.14 -26.65
C ARG A 37 2.75 6.55 -26.71
N GLU A 38 3.09 7.70 -26.14
CA GLU A 38 4.45 8.27 -26.13
C GLU A 38 5.28 7.87 -24.91
N VAL A 39 4.72 7.16 -23.91
CA VAL A 39 5.54 6.57 -22.85
C VAL A 39 6.58 5.71 -23.56
N PRO A 40 7.88 6.07 -23.51
CA PRO A 40 8.90 5.20 -24.04
C PRO A 40 8.68 3.89 -23.31
N ARG A 41 8.45 2.79 -24.05
CA ARG A 41 8.57 1.46 -23.47
C ARG A 41 9.95 1.47 -22.85
N ARG A 42 10.03 1.65 -21.51
CA ARG A 42 11.29 1.59 -20.78
C ARG A 42 11.88 0.29 -21.27
N SER A 43 12.95 0.40 -22.06
CA SER A 43 13.64 -0.74 -22.62
C SER A 43 13.93 -1.62 -21.43
N SER A 44 13.16 -2.70 -21.31
CA SER A 44 13.42 -3.74 -20.35
C SER A 44 14.64 -4.46 -20.93
N LYS A 45 15.81 -3.83 -20.81
CA LYS A 45 16.98 -4.58 -20.41
C LYS A 45 16.46 -5.43 -19.27
N LEU A 46 16.48 -6.74 -19.46
CA LEU A 46 16.18 -7.72 -18.44
C LEU A 46 17.19 -7.49 -17.31
N HIS A 47 16.94 -6.46 -16.51
CA HIS A 47 17.44 -6.37 -15.16
C HIS A 47 16.86 -7.62 -14.54
N ARG A 48 17.72 -8.59 -14.23
CA ARG A 48 17.39 -9.64 -13.27
C ARG A 48 16.72 -8.91 -12.11
N VAL A 49 15.40 -8.98 -12.02
CA VAL A 49 14.62 -8.08 -11.16
C VAL A 49 15.00 -8.46 -9.74
N THR A 50 15.93 -7.71 -9.17
CA THR A 50 16.32 -7.88 -7.78
C THR A 50 15.14 -7.37 -6.96
N LEU A 51 14.38 -8.29 -6.37
CA LEU A 51 13.27 -7.99 -5.48
C LEU A 51 13.68 -6.93 -4.44
N GLN A 52 12.93 -5.83 -4.35
CA GLN A 52 13.16 -4.76 -3.38
C GLN A 52 12.13 -4.81 -2.25
N VAL A 53 12.43 -4.09 -1.16
CA VAL A 53 11.52 -3.96 -0.01
C VAL A 53 10.16 -3.43 -0.46
N ASP A 54 10.15 -2.42 -1.32
CA ASP A 54 8.90 -1.78 -1.75
C ASP A 54 8.02 -2.71 -2.60
N ASP A 55 8.60 -3.64 -3.36
CA ASP A 55 7.84 -4.66 -4.12
C ASP A 55 7.09 -5.61 -3.17
N VAL A 56 7.76 -6.04 -2.09
CA VAL A 56 7.16 -6.89 -1.05
C VAL A 56 6.10 -6.12 -0.28
N MET A 57 6.37 -4.85 0.06
CA MET A 57 5.40 -4.00 0.74
C MET A 57 4.18 -3.68 -0.14
N GLN A 58 4.34 -3.57 -1.45
CA GLN A 58 3.21 -3.42 -2.37
C GLN A 58 2.32 -4.67 -2.37
N THR A 59 2.94 -5.85 -2.38
CA THR A 59 2.22 -7.14 -2.28
C THR A 59 1.49 -7.26 -0.93
N ALA A 60 2.10 -6.81 0.15
CA ALA A 60 1.52 -6.82 1.49
C ALA A 60 0.40 -5.78 1.72
N ARG A 61 0.16 -4.87 0.76
CA ARG A 61 -0.88 -3.83 0.81
C ARG A 61 -2.05 -4.08 -0.13
N LEU A 62 -2.01 -5.15 -0.92
CA LEU A 62 -3.13 -5.53 -1.79
C LEU A 62 -4.39 -5.72 -0.94
N ASN A 63 -5.57 -5.42 -1.50
CA ASN A 63 -6.86 -5.61 -0.83
C ASN A 63 -6.95 -4.95 0.56
N ASP A 64 -6.32 -3.78 0.76
CA ASP A 64 -6.31 -3.06 2.05
C ASP A 64 -5.69 -3.83 3.22
N ARG A 65 -4.80 -4.78 2.92
CA ARG A 65 -4.01 -5.51 3.91
C ARG A 65 -3.06 -4.56 4.65
N VAL A 66 -2.90 -4.82 5.95
CA VAL A 66 -2.03 -4.07 6.86
C VAL A 66 -0.84 -4.93 7.27
N CYS A 67 -1.14 -6.09 7.85
CA CYS A 67 -0.15 -7.04 8.35
C CYS A 67 -0.76 -8.45 8.42
N PRO A 68 0.05 -9.51 8.50
CA PRO A 68 -0.45 -10.84 8.81
C PRO A 68 -1.06 -10.90 10.22
N VAL A 69 -2.02 -11.81 10.44
CA VAL A 69 -2.56 -12.09 11.77
C VAL A 69 -1.48 -12.61 12.73
N PRO A 70 -1.61 -12.44 14.06
CA PRO A 70 -0.53 -12.69 15.03
C PRO A 70 0.11 -14.08 14.92
N GLU A 71 -0.68 -15.13 14.71
CA GLU A 71 -0.22 -16.52 14.63
C GLU A 71 0.68 -16.74 13.41
N VAL A 72 0.27 -16.16 12.27
CA VAL A 72 0.99 -16.21 11.00
C VAL A 72 2.24 -15.34 11.07
N TRP A 73 2.14 -14.18 11.72
CA TRP A 73 3.26 -13.29 11.92
C TRP A 73 4.36 -13.92 12.79
N GLY A 74 3.96 -14.68 13.82
CA GLY A 74 4.88 -15.49 14.62
C GLY A 74 5.58 -16.60 13.80
N ARG A 75 4.91 -17.19 12.80
CA ARG A 75 5.53 -18.13 11.85
C ARG A 75 6.58 -17.45 10.98
N ILE A 76 6.28 -16.26 10.45
CA ILE A 76 7.24 -15.46 9.66
C ILE A 76 8.49 -15.20 10.50
N HIS A 77 8.32 -14.72 11.73
CA HIS A 77 9.45 -14.44 12.61
C HIS A 77 10.30 -15.69 12.90
N ARG A 78 9.68 -16.84 13.16
CA ARG A 78 10.41 -18.12 13.32
C ARG A 78 11.17 -18.53 12.07
N MET A 79 10.57 -18.38 10.89
CA MET A 79 11.24 -18.64 9.61
C MET A 79 12.47 -17.74 9.43
N LEU A 80 12.33 -16.43 9.68
CA LEU A 80 13.43 -15.48 9.59
C LEU A 80 14.56 -15.80 10.57
N ARG A 81 14.24 -16.18 11.82
CA ARG A 81 15.24 -16.64 12.79
C ARG A 81 15.92 -17.94 12.37
N GLY A 82 15.17 -18.91 11.82
CA GLY A 82 15.72 -20.18 11.36
C GLY A 82 16.71 -20.02 10.20
N LEU A 83 16.45 -19.10 9.28
CA LEU A 83 17.37 -18.74 8.21
C LEU A 83 18.65 -18.07 8.75
N ARG A 84 18.57 -17.41 9.92
CA ARG A 84 19.70 -16.69 10.52
C ARG A 84 20.49 -17.49 11.55
N ALA A 85 19.93 -18.53 12.17
CA ALA A 85 20.67 -19.36 13.15
C ALA A 85 21.99 -19.95 12.58
N ALA A 86 22.20 -19.89 11.25
CA ALA A 86 23.44 -20.23 10.57
C ALA A 86 24.50 -19.09 10.49
N GLN A 87 24.20 -17.86 10.94
CA GLN A 87 25.12 -16.70 10.92
C GLN A 87 24.92 -15.83 12.17
N ASP A 88 25.92 -15.72 13.05
CA ASP A 88 25.87 -14.85 14.24
C ASP A 88 25.56 -13.37 13.87
N GLY A 89 24.60 -12.71 14.54
CA GLY A 89 24.27 -11.29 14.33
C GLY A 89 22.87 -10.82 14.74
N ASP A 90 22.56 -9.56 14.38
CA ASP A 90 21.34 -8.75 14.63
C ASP A 90 20.02 -9.55 14.42
N PRO A 91 19.23 -9.84 15.48
CA PRO A 91 18.01 -10.62 15.37
C PRO A 91 16.91 -9.88 14.58
N PRO A 92 15.98 -10.61 13.91
CA PRO A 92 14.87 -9.96 13.25
C PRO A 92 14.00 -9.19 14.26
N PRO A 93 13.44 -8.04 13.88
CA PRO A 93 12.50 -7.31 14.72
C PRO A 93 11.34 -8.23 15.14
N PRO A 94 11.00 -8.31 16.44
CA PRO A 94 9.91 -9.16 16.87
C PRO A 94 8.58 -8.63 16.31
N PRO A 95 7.61 -9.51 15.99
CA PRO A 95 6.27 -9.07 15.65
C PRO A 95 5.65 -8.28 16.80
N VAL A 96 4.57 -7.54 16.52
CA VAL A 96 3.79 -6.90 17.58
C VAL A 96 3.31 -7.98 18.56
N ASP A 97 3.40 -7.71 19.85
CA ASP A 97 2.98 -8.64 20.89
C ASP A 97 1.51 -9.03 20.69
N VAL A 98 1.20 -10.32 20.82
CA VAL A 98 -0.14 -10.86 20.56
C VAL A 98 -1.20 -10.19 21.44
N LEU A 99 -0.86 -9.89 22.71
CA LEU A 99 -1.77 -9.26 23.66
C LEU A 99 -2.00 -7.78 23.34
N GLU A 100 -0.99 -7.09 22.81
CA GLU A 100 -1.06 -5.67 22.44
C GLU A 100 -1.46 -5.43 20.97
N TRP A 101 -1.57 -6.49 20.18
CA TRP A 101 -1.83 -6.40 18.74
C TRP A 101 -3.16 -5.72 18.43
N ALA A 102 -4.22 -6.03 19.19
CA ALA A 102 -5.52 -5.39 19.04
C ALA A 102 -5.52 -3.89 19.40
N ARG A 103 -4.61 -3.46 20.27
CA ARG A 103 -4.49 -2.06 20.75
C ARG A 103 -3.50 -1.24 19.93
N THR A 104 -2.68 -1.90 19.12
CA THR A 104 -1.68 -1.27 18.27
C THR A 104 -2.34 -0.72 17.02
N SER A 105 -2.05 0.53 16.67
CA SER A 105 -2.61 1.15 15.47
C SER A 105 -2.15 0.45 14.19
N GLU A 106 -2.99 0.50 13.15
CA GLU A 106 -2.69 -0.06 11.83
C GLU A 106 -1.39 0.49 11.23
N PHE A 107 -1.10 1.77 11.48
CA PHE A 107 0.15 2.38 11.06
C PHE A 107 1.36 1.70 11.70
N LEU A 108 1.34 1.47 13.02
CA LEU A 108 2.45 0.81 13.73
C LEU A 108 2.61 -0.65 13.31
N LYS A 109 1.51 -1.36 13.06
CA LYS A 109 1.53 -2.73 12.50
C LYS A 109 2.26 -2.76 11.15
N ARG A 110 1.93 -1.83 10.23
CA ARG A 110 2.61 -1.74 8.93
C ARG A 110 4.08 -1.39 9.06
N LEU A 111 4.42 -0.47 9.97
CA LEU A 111 5.81 -0.07 10.21
C LEU A 111 6.63 -1.27 10.69
N ARG A 112 6.11 -2.04 11.65
CA ARG A 112 6.79 -3.25 12.14
C ARG A 112 6.97 -4.32 11.07
N LEU A 113 5.97 -4.49 10.19
CA LEU A 113 6.12 -5.40 9.05
C LEU A 113 7.23 -4.91 8.11
N ARG A 114 7.28 -3.61 7.81
CA ARG A 114 8.33 -3.03 6.96
C ARG A 114 9.71 -3.24 7.55
N GLU A 115 9.90 -3.04 8.86
CA GLU A 115 11.18 -3.29 9.54
C GLU A 115 11.64 -4.75 9.36
N GLN A 116 10.72 -5.72 9.44
CA GLN A 116 11.04 -7.13 9.19
C GLN A 116 11.39 -7.41 7.73
N VAL A 117 10.72 -6.76 6.77
CA VAL A 117 11.02 -6.87 5.34
C VAL A 117 12.40 -6.25 5.03
N GLU A 118 12.71 -5.10 5.63
CA GLU A 118 14.02 -4.45 5.50
C GLU A 118 15.13 -5.29 6.13
N TRP A 119 14.88 -5.88 7.30
CA TRP A 119 15.77 -6.87 7.90
C TRP A 119 15.97 -8.08 6.97
N ALA A 120 14.89 -8.61 6.38
CA ALA A 120 14.98 -9.75 5.45
C ALA A 120 15.81 -9.40 4.20
N ARG A 121 15.73 -8.16 3.69
CA ARG A 121 16.59 -7.69 2.61
C ARG A 121 18.06 -7.67 3.02
N ARG A 122 18.39 -7.08 4.17
CA ARG A 122 19.77 -6.99 4.67
C ARG A 122 20.43 -8.37 4.83
N HIS A 123 19.62 -9.38 5.17
CA HIS A 123 20.10 -10.73 5.48
C HIS A 123 19.79 -11.77 4.39
N GLY A 124 19.40 -11.36 3.18
CA GLY A 124 19.18 -12.26 2.04
C GLY A 124 17.93 -13.16 2.13
N ALA A 125 17.04 -12.93 3.10
CA ALA A 125 15.81 -13.70 3.30
C ALA A 125 14.58 -13.12 2.56
N LEU A 126 14.74 -12.01 1.83
CA LEU A 126 13.63 -11.27 1.21
C LEU A 126 12.80 -12.12 0.23
N VAL A 127 13.44 -12.96 -0.59
CA VAL A 127 12.76 -13.82 -1.56
C VAL A 127 11.90 -14.88 -0.86
N ALA A 128 12.41 -15.48 0.22
CA ALA A 128 11.66 -16.44 1.01
C ALA A 128 10.46 -15.78 1.70
N LEU A 129 10.64 -14.56 2.22
CA LEU A 129 9.56 -13.79 2.82
C LEU A 129 8.48 -13.42 1.80
N ASP A 130 8.84 -12.90 0.63
CA ASP A 130 7.88 -12.58 -0.43
C ASP A 130 7.10 -13.81 -0.90
N ALA A 131 7.79 -14.93 -1.14
CA ALA A 131 7.14 -16.18 -1.50
C ALA A 131 6.15 -16.68 -0.42
N PHE A 132 6.50 -16.49 0.86
CA PHE A 132 5.59 -16.81 1.97
C PHE A 132 4.37 -15.89 1.96
N LEU A 133 4.55 -14.58 1.86
CA LEU A 133 3.46 -13.60 1.88
C LEU A 133 2.50 -13.76 0.69
N ARG A 134 3.01 -14.07 -0.51
CA ARG A 134 2.18 -14.34 -1.70
C ARG A 134 1.29 -15.57 -1.57
N ARG A 135 1.67 -16.53 -0.74
CA ARG A 135 0.92 -17.77 -0.51
C ARG A 135 -0.11 -17.66 0.61
N LEU A 136 -0.10 -16.55 1.36
CA LEU A 136 -1.06 -16.37 2.45
C LEU A 136 -2.46 -16.13 1.91
N PRO A 137 -3.47 -16.89 2.37
CA PRO A 137 -4.86 -16.62 2.03
C PRO A 137 -5.33 -15.31 2.67
N GLU A 138 -6.36 -14.68 2.11
CA GLU A 138 -6.84 -13.37 2.58
C GLU A 138 -7.20 -13.35 4.08
N ARG A 139 -7.78 -14.45 4.59
CA ARG A 139 -8.16 -14.60 6.01
C ARG A 139 -6.98 -14.56 7.00
N ASP A 140 -5.77 -14.77 6.51
CA ASP A 140 -4.53 -14.74 7.31
C ASP A 140 -3.92 -13.33 7.34
N TRP A 141 -4.59 -12.36 6.71
CA TRP A 141 -4.26 -10.94 6.76
C TRP A 141 -5.24 -10.17 7.62
N HIS A 142 -4.72 -9.14 8.27
CA HIS A 142 -5.49 -8.11 8.91
C HIS A 142 -5.66 -6.91 7.96
N HIS A 143 -6.88 -6.39 7.92
CA HIS A 143 -7.31 -5.35 7.00
C HIS A 143 -7.51 -4.02 7.71
N VAL A 144 -7.45 -2.95 6.95
CA VAL A 144 -7.92 -1.65 7.44
C VAL A 144 -9.40 -1.78 7.77
N GLU A 145 -9.74 -1.47 9.01
CA GLU A 145 -11.14 -1.29 9.40
C GLU A 145 -11.65 -0.02 8.69
N VAL A 146 -12.38 -0.21 7.59
CA VAL A 146 -13.06 0.89 6.92
C VAL A 146 -14.22 1.28 7.83
N ALA A 147 -14.08 2.43 8.51
CA ALA A 147 -15.17 2.99 9.30
C ALA A 147 -16.41 3.08 8.41
N ALA A 148 -17.49 2.44 8.82
CA ALA A 148 -18.78 2.58 8.16
C ALA A 148 -19.14 4.06 8.13
N TRP A 149 -19.39 4.61 6.94
CA TRP A 149 -19.86 5.99 6.83
C TRP A 149 -21.15 6.13 7.64
N PRO A 150 -21.29 7.18 8.47
CA PRO A 150 -22.54 7.43 9.17
C PRO A 150 -23.64 7.61 8.13
N THR A 151 -24.62 6.71 8.14
CA THR A 151 -25.82 6.86 7.30
C THR A 151 -26.57 8.09 7.78
N LEU A 152 -26.57 9.16 6.97
CA LEU A 152 -27.38 10.33 7.27
C LEU A 152 -28.86 9.93 7.25
N PRO A 153 -29.66 10.33 8.26
CA PRO A 153 -31.09 10.08 8.23
C PRO A 153 -31.69 10.79 7.01
N ARG A 154 -32.41 10.04 6.18
CA ARG A 154 -33.22 10.62 5.10
C ARG A 154 -34.35 11.43 5.75
N ARG A 155 -34.40 12.73 5.47
CA ARG A 155 -35.53 13.61 5.81
C ARG A 155 -36.66 13.45 4.82
#